data_AF-A0A8D8F7I2-F1
#
_entry.id   AF-A0A8D8F7I2-F1
#
_cell.length_a   1.000
_cell.length_b   1.000
_cell.length_c   1.000
_cell.angle_alpha   90.00
_cell.angle_beta   90.00
_cell.angle_gamma   90.00
#
_symmetry.space_group_name_H-M   'P 1'
#
loop_
_entity.id
_entity.type
_entity.pdbx_description
1 polymer ?
#
loop_
_entity_poly.entity_id
_entity_poly.type
_entity_poly.pdbx_seq_one_letter_code
_entity_poly.pdbx_strand_id
1 'polypeptide(L)'
;MAKAIQTQLELKTKCEQVQQSLKGLYDWEQEIKQKEAQTRQQQQQEVECKMEAESSTTAVQQSRTSGTENSFPPIPSNSVKFYHTWINLKTVEDKYQYLQTTLKAPLHKLLGESMSSDFLGDVFHILLHFCEHQKASPLAVLREVTQVSNVGLLVLMLSEKEKYDMLQLFDFMDANGDDVAEVRAVKSCLIY
;
A
#
# COMPACT_ATOMS: atom_id res chain seq x y z
N MET A 1 38.78 38.43 -21.39
CA MET A 1 39.13 37.02 -21.62
C MET A 1 39.08 36.17 -20.35
N ALA A 2 39.63 36.60 -19.21
CA ALA A 2 39.62 35.82 -17.96
C ALA A 2 38.23 35.39 -17.44
N LYS A 3 37.21 36.26 -17.47
CA LYS A 3 35.86 35.95 -16.99
C LYS A 3 35.19 34.81 -17.78
N ALA A 4 35.36 34.77 -19.10
CA ALA A 4 34.77 33.73 -19.95
C ALA A 4 35.36 32.34 -19.68
N ILE A 5 36.67 32.28 -19.40
CA ILE A 5 37.37 31.05 -19.03
C ILE A 5 36.90 30.55 -17.66
N GLN A 6 36.71 31.46 -16.70
CA GLN A 6 36.20 31.10 -15.37
C GLN A 6 34.78 30.54 -15.44
N THR A 7 33.89 31.16 -16.22
CA THR A 7 32.53 30.65 -16.40
C THR A 7 32.51 29.28 -17.08
N GLN A 8 33.35 29.06 -18.10
CA GLN A 8 33.45 27.73 -18.71
C GLN A 8 33.97 26.67 -17.74
N LEU A 9 34.93 27.02 -16.88
CA LEU A 9 35.44 26.10 -15.87
C LEU A 9 34.38 25.76 -14.83
N GLU A 10 33.63 26.75 -14.32
CA GLU A 10 32.53 26.52 -13.39
C GLU A 10 31.42 25.65 -14.00
N LEU A 11 31.06 25.89 -15.26
CA LEU A 11 30.07 25.07 -15.96
C LEU A 11 30.52 23.62 -16.08
N LYS A 12 31.82 23.40 -16.38
CA LYS A 12 32.40 22.06 -16.45
C LYS A 12 32.35 21.36 -15.10
N THR A 13 32.79 22.04 -14.02
CA THR A 13 32.76 21.47 -12.67
C THR A 13 31.34 21.14 -12.22
N LYS A 14 30.36 22.01 -12.51
CA LYS A 14 28.95 21.74 -12.19
C LYS A 14 28.40 20.54 -12.96
N CYS A 15 28.75 20.41 -14.24
CA CYS A 15 28.33 19.26 -15.05
C CYS A 15 28.94 17.96 -14.51
N GLU A 16 30.24 17.96 -14.16
CA GLU A 16 30.93 16.83 -13.54
C GLU A 16 30.30 16.44 -12.19
N GLN A 17 29.92 17.43 -11.38
CA GLN A 17 29.26 17.21 -10.09
C GLN A 17 27.88 16.55 -10.27
N VAL A 18 27.09 17.01 -11.24
CA VAL A 18 25.79 16.39 -11.57
C VAL A 18 25.99 14.95 -12.05
N GLN A 19 26.99 14.71 -12.91
CA GLN A 19 27.29 13.37 -13.40
C GLN A 19 27.69 12.41 -12.27
N GLN A 20 28.50 12.87 -11.30
CA GLN A 20 28.87 12.08 -10.13
C GLN A 20 27.67 11.79 -9.22
N SER A 21 26.78 12.77 -9.05
CA SER A 21 25.57 12.61 -8.23
C SER A 21 24.60 11.59 -8.85
N LEU A 22 24.41 11.65 -10.17
CA LEU A 22 23.58 10.69 -10.91
C LEU A 22 24.15 9.28 -10.83
N LYS A 23 25.47 9.14 -10.97
CA LYS A 23 26.15 7.85 -10.82
C LYS A 23 25.98 7.29 -9.40
N GLY A 24 26.16 8.12 -8.37
CA GLY A 24 25.97 7.71 -6.98
C GLY A 24 24.54 7.24 -6.68
N LEU A 25 23.53 7.88 -7.27
CA LEU A 25 22.12 7.45 -7.16
C LEU A 25 21.88 6.09 -7.81
N TYR A 26 22.43 5.86 -9.01
CA TYR A 26 22.32 4.58 -9.69
C TYR A 26 23.02 3.46 -8.91
N ASP A 27 24.24 3.71 -8.43
CA ASP A 27 25.00 2.74 -7.64
C ASP A 27 24.25 2.42 -6.32
N TRP A 28 23.68 3.42 -5.65
CA TRP A 28 22.86 3.24 -4.44
C TRP A 28 21.56 2.47 -4.69
N GLU A 29 20.87 2.70 -5.82
CA GLU A 29 19.70 1.91 -6.21
C GLU A 29 20.06 0.42 -6.37
N GLN A 30 21.21 0.12 -6.99
CA GLN A 30 21.69 -1.26 -7.12
C GLN A 30 22.04 -1.86 -5.75
N GLU A 31 22.66 -1.10 -4.86
CA GLU A 31 22.97 -1.55 -3.49
C GLU A 31 21.71 -1.89 -2.69
N ILE A 32 20.66 -1.06 -2.76
CA ILE A 32 19.38 -1.36 -2.11
C ILE A 32 18.79 -2.64 -2.67
N LYS A 33 18.73 -2.76 -4.00
CA LYS A 33 18.14 -3.92 -4.66
C LYS A 33 18.87 -5.21 -4.29
N GLN A 34 20.19 -5.16 -4.17
CA GLN A 34 20.99 -6.29 -3.70
C GLN A 34 20.75 -6.60 -2.23
N LYS A 35 20.65 -5.58 -1.37
CA LYS A 35 20.39 -5.74 0.07
C LYS A 35 18.99 -6.28 0.35
N GLU A 36 17.99 -5.87 -0.44
CA GLU A 36 16.64 -6.42 -0.38
C GLU A 36 16.59 -7.88 -0.84
N ALA A 37 17.32 -8.23 -1.90
CA ALA A 37 17.43 -9.62 -2.35
C ALA A 37 18.09 -10.53 -1.30
N GLN A 38 19.15 -10.05 -0.62
CA GLN A 38 19.80 -10.77 0.48
C GLN A 38 18.88 -10.90 1.71
N THR A 39 18.14 -9.84 2.04
CA THR A 39 17.16 -9.86 3.15
C THR A 39 16.02 -10.83 2.87
N ARG A 40 15.54 -10.91 1.62
CA ARG A 40 14.55 -11.92 1.19
C ARG A 40 15.07 -13.35 1.34
N GLN A 41 16.34 -13.61 1.09
CA GLN A 41 16.94 -14.95 1.26
C GLN A 41 17.13 -15.32 2.75
N GLN A 42 17.53 -14.37 3.60
CA GLN A 42 17.67 -14.63 5.04
C GLN A 42 16.31 -14.85 5.73
N GLN A 43 15.26 -14.12 5.32
CA GLN A 43 13.90 -14.33 5.85
C GLN A 43 13.27 -15.64 5.39
N GLN A 44 13.73 -16.26 4.30
CA GLN A 44 13.29 -17.59 3.88
C GLN A 44 14.02 -18.73 4.62
N GLN A 45 15.25 -18.51 5.11
CA GLN A 45 16.00 -19.53 5.87
C GLN A 45 15.69 -19.56 7.38
N GLU A 46 15.18 -18.49 7.99
CA GLU A 46 14.84 -18.51 9.43
C GLU A 46 13.52 -19.23 9.74
N VAL A 47 12.68 -19.50 8.74
CA VAL A 47 11.41 -20.23 8.92
C VAL A 47 11.59 -21.77 8.79
N GLU A 48 12.75 -22.25 8.31
CA GLU A 48 12.98 -23.69 8.06
C GLU A 48 13.98 -24.35 9.04
N CYS A 49 14.46 -23.67 10.10
CA CYS A 49 15.35 -24.29 11.10
C CYS A 49 14.93 -24.09 12.57
N LYS A 50 13.67 -23.73 12.85
CA LYS A 50 13.15 -23.65 14.23
C LYS A 50 11.86 -24.43 14.47
N MET A 51 11.68 -25.55 13.76
CA MET A 51 10.64 -26.54 14.04
C MET A 51 11.23 -27.95 14.15
N GLU A 52 12.18 -28.17 15.07
CA GLU A 52 12.55 -29.53 15.49
C GLU A 52 13.24 -29.52 16.87
N ALA A 53 12.45 -29.21 17.90
CA ALA A 53 12.65 -29.46 19.33
C ALA A 53 11.71 -28.44 20.01
N GLU A 54 10.50 -28.80 20.41
CA GLU A 54 10.26 -29.57 21.62
C GLU A 54 8.88 -30.23 21.51
N SER A 55 8.87 -31.57 21.40
CA SER A 55 7.70 -32.39 21.62
C SER A 55 7.84 -33.05 22.98
N SER A 56 6.73 -33.06 23.75
CA SER A 56 6.54 -33.61 25.10
C SER A 56 6.95 -32.63 26.21
N THR A 57 6.11 -32.22 27.17
CA THR A 57 5.14 -33.04 27.93
C THR A 57 4.18 -32.13 28.74
N THR A 58 2.88 -32.46 28.71
CA THR A 58 1.91 -32.38 29.82
C THR A 58 1.24 -31.04 30.25
N ALA A 59 -0.01 -30.88 29.79
CA ALA A 59 -1.26 -30.59 30.55
C ALA A 59 -1.35 -29.26 31.37
N VAL A 60 -2.40 -28.42 31.31
CA VAL A 60 -3.85 -28.64 31.46
C VAL A 60 -4.62 -27.34 31.08
N GLN A 61 -5.67 -27.50 30.26
CA GLN A 61 -6.93 -26.71 30.12
C GLN A 61 -6.92 -25.24 29.66
N GLN A 62 -7.33 -24.99 28.40
CA GLN A 62 -8.71 -24.87 27.86
C GLN A 62 -9.23 -23.42 27.96
N SER A 63 -9.38 -22.76 26.82
CA SER A 63 -10.63 -22.89 26.07
C SER A 63 -10.39 -23.13 24.57
N ARG A 64 -10.81 -24.31 24.11
CA ARG A 64 -10.97 -24.66 22.69
C ARG A 64 -12.41 -24.37 22.26
N THR A 65 -12.58 -23.87 21.05
CA THR A 65 -13.54 -24.30 20.01
C THR A 65 -13.26 -23.41 18.81
N SER A 66 -13.11 -23.83 17.56
CA SER A 66 -13.17 -25.12 16.87
C SER A 66 -12.81 -24.77 15.42
N GLY A 67 -12.10 -25.65 14.72
CA GLY A 67 -11.81 -25.47 13.31
C GLY A 67 -13.08 -25.33 12.48
N THR A 68 -13.05 -24.37 11.56
CA THR A 68 -13.72 -24.46 10.27
C THR A 68 -12.75 -23.93 9.24
N GLU A 69 -12.31 -24.85 8.39
CA GLU A 69 -11.87 -24.63 7.04
C GLU A 69 -12.71 -23.53 6.37
N ASN A 70 -12.10 -22.35 6.18
CA ASN A 70 -12.41 -21.40 5.12
C ASN A 70 -11.29 -20.35 5.08
N SER A 71 -10.28 -20.69 4.27
CA SER A 71 -9.46 -19.82 3.41
C SER A 71 -9.62 -18.30 3.57
N PHE A 72 -9.22 -17.73 4.71
CA PHE A 72 -9.08 -16.28 4.79
C PHE A 72 -8.05 -15.84 5.85
N PRO A 73 -7.07 -14.97 5.50
CA PRO A 73 -6.00 -14.62 6.42
C PRO A 73 -6.52 -13.79 7.61
N PRO A 74 -5.98 -14.01 8.83
CA PRO A 74 -6.34 -13.27 10.03
C PRO A 74 -5.99 -11.78 9.92
N ILE A 75 -6.62 -10.96 10.78
CA ILE A 75 -6.34 -9.51 10.86
C ILE A 75 -4.82 -9.31 11.03
N PRO A 76 -4.18 -8.60 10.10
CA PRO A 76 -2.74 -8.44 10.14
C PRO A 76 -2.33 -7.60 11.34
N SER A 77 -1.31 -8.05 12.06
CA SER A 77 -0.77 -7.33 13.22
C SER A 77 0.03 -6.08 12.84
N ASN A 78 0.41 -5.93 11.57
CA ASN A 78 1.19 -4.80 11.05
C ASN A 78 0.94 -4.55 9.55
N SER A 79 1.36 -3.37 9.08
CA SER A 79 1.25 -2.88 7.71
C SER A 79 1.90 -3.79 6.67
N VAL A 80 3.09 -4.30 6.97
CA VAL A 80 3.85 -5.19 6.08
C VAL A 80 3.14 -6.53 5.86
N LYS A 81 2.57 -7.13 6.91
CA LYS A 81 1.77 -8.35 6.83
C LYS A 81 0.49 -8.12 6.03
N PHE A 82 -0.15 -6.96 6.21
CA PHE A 82 -1.32 -6.57 5.42
C PHE A 82 -0.98 -6.51 3.93
N TYR A 83 0.06 -5.76 3.57
CA TYR A 83 0.45 -5.60 2.17
C TYR A 83 0.94 -6.91 1.55
N HIS A 84 1.72 -7.72 2.29
CA HIS A 84 2.15 -9.03 1.82
C HIS A 84 0.97 -9.95 1.53
N THR A 85 -0.05 -9.95 2.40
CA THR A 85 -1.28 -10.69 2.12
C THR A 85 -1.99 -10.12 0.90
N TRP A 86 -2.17 -8.79 0.81
CA TRP A 86 -2.83 -8.11 -0.30
C TRP A 86 -2.25 -8.47 -1.67
N ILE A 87 -0.92 -8.41 -1.83
CA ILE A 87 -0.25 -8.73 -3.10
C ILE A 87 -0.37 -10.20 -3.49
N ASN A 88 -0.64 -11.09 -2.53
CA ASN A 88 -0.84 -12.52 -2.78
C ASN A 88 -2.30 -12.88 -3.10
N LEU A 89 -3.25 -11.97 -2.86
CA LEU A 89 -4.65 -12.15 -3.24
C LEU A 89 -4.82 -11.92 -4.74
N LYS A 90 -5.29 -12.95 -5.45
CA LYS A 90 -5.49 -12.88 -6.91
C LYS A 90 -6.88 -12.39 -7.30
N THR A 91 -7.86 -12.63 -6.44
CA THR A 91 -9.29 -12.40 -6.71
C THR A 91 -9.72 -11.03 -6.19
N VAL A 92 -10.52 -10.31 -6.95
CA VAL A 92 -11.02 -8.97 -6.59
C VAL A 92 -11.94 -9.05 -5.36
N GLU A 93 -12.71 -10.13 -5.27
CA GLU A 93 -13.57 -10.51 -4.14
C GLU A 93 -12.79 -10.81 -2.86
N ASP A 94 -11.70 -11.56 -2.95
CA ASP A 94 -10.87 -11.85 -1.78
C ASP A 94 -10.22 -10.57 -1.24
N LYS A 95 -9.74 -9.69 -2.14
CA LYS A 95 -9.18 -8.38 -1.76
C LYS A 95 -10.22 -7.50 -1.07
N TYR A 96 -11.46 -7.48 -1.58
CA TYR A 96 -12.55 -6.72 -0.96
C TYR A 96 -12.95 -7.27 0.41
N GLN A 97 -13.09 -8.60 0.52
CA GLN A 97 -13.36 -9.25 1.80
C GLN A 97 -12.22 -8.98 2.81
N TYR A 98 -10.99 -8.82 2.32
CA TYR A 98 -9.81 -8.55 3.16
C TYR A 98 -9.85 -7.12 3.68
N LEU A 99 -10.18 -6.20 2.78
CA LEU A 99 -10.38 -4.81 3.09
C LEU A 99 -11.50 -4.63 4.12
N GLN A 100 -12.66 -5.26 3.92
CA GLN A 100 -13.78 -5.21 4.86
C GLN A 100 -13.46 -5.81 6.23
N THR A 101 -12.74 -6.95 6.27
CA THR A 101 -12.34 -7.58 7.53
C THR A 101 -11.37 -6.69 8.30
N THR A 102 -10.45 -6.03 7.58
CA THR A 102 -9.46 -5.12 8.16
C THR A 102 -10.08 -3.78 8.58
N LEU A 103 -11.17 -3.34 7.93
CA LEU A 103 -11.92 -2.12 8.27
C LEU A 103 -12.61 -2.19 9.64
N LYS A 104 -12.72 -3.39 10.25
CA LYS A 104 -13.19 -3.56 11.65
C LYS A 104 -12.17 -3.06 12.69
N ALA A 105 -10.93 -2.78 12.27
CA ALA A 105 -9.87 -2.16 13.05
C ALA A 105 -9.55 -0.76 12.47
N PRO A 106 -8.82 0.14 13.18
CA PRO A 106 -8.40 1.42 12.62
C PRO A 106 -7.44 1.21 11.44
N LEU A 107 -8.00 1.13 10.23
CA LEU A 107 -7.32 0.76 9.01
C LEU A 107 -6.20 1.76 8.68
N HIS A 108 -6.38 3.05 8.96
CA HIS A 108 -5.35 4.07 8.78
C HIS A 108 -4.03 3.79 9.54
N LYS A 109 -4.08 3.12 10.70
CA LYS A 109 -2.86 2.72 11.46
C LYS A 109 -2.15 1.52 10.84
N LEU A 110 -2.91 0.63 10.21
CA LEU A 110 -2.38 -0.55 9.54
C LEU A 110 -1.87 -0.21 8.13
N LEU A 111 -2.49 0.76 7.46
CA LEU A 111 -2.09 1.19 6.13
C LEU A 111 -0.85 2.09 6.17
N GLY A 112 -0.74 2.95 7.19
CA GLY A 112 0.32 3.97 7.40
C GLY A 112 1.58 3.85 6.54
N GLU A 113 2.48 2.94 6.89
CA GLU A 113 3.81 2.83 6.25
C GLU A 113 3.82 1.96 4.98
N SER A 114 2.79 1.15 4.73
CA SER A 114 2.75 0.23 3.58
C SER A 114 1.86 0.72 2.44
N MET A 115 1.29 1.92 2.53
CA MET A 115 0.48 2.51 1.47
C MET A 115 1.36 2.89 0.28
N SER A 116 1.12 2.22 -0.85
CA SER A 116 1.71 2.54 -2.15
C SER A 116 0.67 3.13 -3.12
N SER A 117 1.16 3.76 -4.18
CA SER A 117 0.31 4.27 -5.27
C SER A 117 -0.46 3.11 -5.92
N ASP A 118 0.23 1.99 -6.17
CA ASP A 118 -0.36 0.80 -6.78
C ASP A 118 -1.47 0.20 -5.89
N PHE A 119 -1.26 0.18 -4.56
CA PHE A 119 -2.28 -0.26 -3.62
C PHE A 119 -3.52 0.65 -3.66
N LEU A 120 -3.30 1.97 -3.68
CA LEU A 120 -4.39 2.94 -3.69
C LEU A 120 -5.21 2.83 -4.99
N GLY A 121 -4.54 2.67 -6.14
CA GLY A 121 -5.16 2.42 -7.43
C GLY A 121 -5.98 1.11 -7.43
N ASP A 122 -5.40 0.03 -6.91
CA ASP A 122 -6.09 -1.24 -6.71
C ASP A 122 -7.35 -1.07 -5.86
N VAL A 123 -7.27 -0.33 -4.74
CA VAL A 123 -8.41 -0.07 -3.86
C VAL A 123 -9.53 0.65 -4.60
N PHE A 124 -9.23 1.68 -5.39
CA PHE A 124 -10.25 2.37 -6.18
C PHE A 124 -10.90 1.45 -7.21
N HIS A 125 -10.10 0.65 -7.91
CA HIS A 125 -10.62 -0.28 -8.91
C HIS A 125 -11.54 -1.34 -8.30
N ILE A 126 -11.12 -1.92 -7.16
CA ILE A 126 -11.90 -2.89 -6.40
C ILE A 126 -13.19 -2.24 -5.92
N LEU A 127 -13.11 -1.09 -5.25
CA LEU A 127 -14.30 -0.39 -4.74
C LEU A 127 -15.29 -0.07 -5.87
N LEU A 128 -14.81 0.40 -7.01
CA LEU A 128 -15.65 0.66 -8.18
C LEU A 128 -16.36 -0.62 -8.66
N HIS A 129 -15.63 -1.72 -8.81
CA HIS A 129 -16.20 -3.01 -9.20
C HIS A 129 -17.27 -3.50 -8.20
N PHE A 130 -17.05 -3.35 -6.89
CA PHE A 130 -18.04 -3.72 -5.87
C PHE A 130 -19.23 -2.75 -5.80
N CYS A 131 -19.02 -1.48 -6.11
CA CYS A 131 -20.10 -0.50 -6.21
C CYS A 131 -21.09 -0.87 -7.32
N GLU A 132 -20.58 -1.30 -8.47
CA GLU A 132 -21.39 -1.76 -9.60
C GLU A 132 -22.20 -3.02 -9.27
N HIS A 133 -21.60 -3.98 -8.56
CA HIS A 133 -22.22 -5.29 -8.30
C HIS A 133 -23.08 -5.36 -7.02
N GLN A 134 -22.72 -4.64 -5.96
CA GLN A 134 -23.32 -4.83 -4.61
C GLN A 134 -23.99 -3.55 -4.07
N LYS A 135 -23.88 -2.39 -4.74
CA LYS A 135 -24.35 -1.07 -4.26
C LYS A 135 -23.94 -0.75 -2.81
N ALA A 136 -22.80 -1.27 -2.36
CA ALA A 136 -22.27 -0.94 -1.06
C ALA A 136 -21.64 0.46 -1.09
N SER A 137 -21.81 1.23 -0.01
CA SER A 137 -21.21 2.57 0.08
C SER A 137 -19.67 2.46 0.24
N PRO A 138 -18.87 3.04 -0.66
CA PRO A 138 -17.41 3.05 -0.55
C PRO A 138 -16.91 4.04 0.51
N LEU A 139 -17.79 4.87 1.09
CA LEU A 139 -17.44 5.94 2.03
C LEU A 139 -16.62 5.46 3.22
N ALA A 140 -17.01 4.35 3.84
CA ALA A 140 -16.35 3.86 5.04
C ALA A 140 -14.87 3.53 4.79
N VAL A 141 -14.56 2.98 3.62
CA VAL A 141 -13.19 2.67 3.20
C VAL A 141 -12.46 3.95 2.81
N LEU A 142 -13.07 4.79 1.99
CA LEU A 142 -12.47 6.05 1.55
C LEU A 142 -12.11 6.96 2.72
N ARG A 143 -12.97 7.03 3.75
CA ARG A 143 -12.69 7.80 4.98
C ARG A 143 -11.44 7.32 5.68
N GLU A 144 -11.22 6.02 5.77
CA GLU A 144 -10.00 5.47 6.37
C GLU A 144 -8.77 5.68 5.47
N VAL A 145 -8.94 5.59 4.16
CA VAL A 145 -7.86 5.88 3.18
C VAL A 145 -7.43 7.35 3.25
N THR A 146 -8.38 8.29 3.38
CA THR A 146 -8.08 9.73 3.49
C THR A 146 -7.41 10.13 4.79
N GLN A 147 -7.45 9.31 5.84
CA GLN A 147 -6.76 9.57 7.10
C GLN A 147 -5.25 9.30 7.03
N VAL A 148 -4.76 8.65 5.97
CA VAL A 148 -3.34 8.36 5.82
C VAL A 148 -2.60 9.63 5.37
N SER A 149 -1.56 10.00 6.12
CA SER A 149 -0.85 11.29 5.94
C SER A 149 -0.19 11.48 4.58
N ASN A 150 0.14 10.41 3.85
CA ASN A 150 0.75 10.46 2.53
C ASN A 150 -0.26 10.33 1.37
N VAL A 151 -1.56 10.20 1.65
CA VAL A 151 -2.58 9.94 0.61
C VAL A 151 -2.58 10.98 -0.50
N GLY A 152 -2.40 12.26 -0.18
CA GLY A 152 -2.35 13.33 -1.18
C GLY A 152 -1.18 13.17 -2.16
N LEU A 153 -0.01 12.72 -1.68
CA LEU A 153 1.14 12.43 -2.55
C LEU A 153 0.89 11.18 -3.40
N LEU A 154 0.28 10.14 -2.82
CA LEU A 154 -0.07 8.92 -3.55
C LEU A 154 -1.05 9.19 -4.67
N VAL A 155 -2.08 10.03 -4.44
CA VAL A 155 -3.06 10.38 -5.48
C VAL A 155 -2.40 11.12 -6.65
N LEU A 156 -1.38 11.95 -6.40
CA LEU A 156 -0.63 12.60 -7.48
C LEU A 156 0.09 11.60 -8.37
N MET A 157 0.60 10.51 -7.79
CA MET A 157 1.34 9.44 -8.48
C MET A 157 0.44 8.46 -9.25
N LEU A 158 -0.88 8.49 -9.04
CA LEU A 158 -1.81 7.63 -9.76
C LEU A 158 -1.76 7.89 -11.27
N SER A 159 -1.91 6.81 -12.03
CA SER A 159 -2.09 6.83 -13.48
C SER A 159 -3.42 7.47 -13.88
N GLU A 160 -3.52 7.87 -15.15
CA GLU A 160 -4.77 8.43 -15.69
C GLU A 160 -5.95 7.47 -15.55
N LYS A 161 -5.71 6.16 -15.72
CA LYS A 161 -6.73 5.12 -15.53
C LYS A 161 -7.22 5.07 -14.08
N GLU A 162 -6.31 5.04 -13.12
CA GLU A 162 -6.67 4.96 -11.69
C GLU A 162 -7.38 6.24 -11.23
N LYS A 163 -6.96 7.40 -11.75
CA LYS A 163 -7.66 8.68 -11.53
C LYS A 163 -9.08 8.65 -12.11
N TYR A 164 -9.26 8.03 -13.28
CA TYR A 164 -10.59 7.86 -13.87
C TYR A 164 -11.48 6.92 -13.03
N ASP A 165 -10.92 5.81 -12.53
CA ASP A 165 -11.64 4.87 -11.64
C ASP A 165 -12.06 5.59 -10.33
N MET A 166 -11.19 6.44 -9.77
CA MET A 166 -11.50 7.30 -8.62
C MET A 166 -12.62 8.31 -8.91
N LEU A 167 -12.60 8.99 -10.06
CA LEU A 167 -13.64 9.95 -10.43
C LEU A 167 -14.99 9.27 -10.66
N GLN A 168 -15.00 8.12 -11.34
CA GLN A 168 -16.23 7.34 -11.52
C GLN A 168 -16.81 6.87 -10.18
N LEU A 169 -15.95 6.50 -9.22
CA LEU A 169 -16.39 6.14 -7.87
C LEU A 169 -17.12 7.32 -7.21
N PHE A 170 -16.61 8.54 -7.37
CA PHE A 170 -17.25 9.75 -6.85
C PHE A 170 -18.56 10.10 -7.53
N ASP A 171 -18.64 9.97 -8.85
CA ASP A 171 -19.89 10.17 -9.60
C ASP A 171 -20.96 9.16 -9.17
N PHE A 172 -20.54 7.91 -8.91
CA PHE A 172 -21.41 6.87 -8.38
C PHE A 172 -21.91 7.21 -6.97
N MET A 173 -21.06 7.71 -6.08
CA MET A 173 -21.46 8.12 -4.73
C MET A 173 -22.46 9.28 -4.74
N ASP A 174 -22.26 10.27 -5.61
CA ASP A 174 -23.19 11.38 -5.81
C ASP A 174 -24.56 10.88 -6.31
N ALA A 175 -24.57 9.84 -7.16
CA ALA A 175 -25.79 9.21 -7.66
C ALA A 175 -26.47 8.26 -6.67
N ASN A 176 -25.72 7.60 -5.79
CA ASN A 176 -26.22 6.63 -4.82
C ASN A 176 -26.82 7.25 -3.55
N GLY A 177 -26.71 8.58 -3.37
CA GLY A 177 -27.26 9.29 -2.21
C GLY A 177 -26.43 9.14 -0.94
N ASP A 178 -25.13 8.89 -1.09
CA ASP A 178 -24.16 8.92 0.01
C ASP A 178 -24.09 10.32 0.66
N ASP A 179 -23.64 10.41 1.92
CA ASP A 179 -23.61 11.69 2.66
C ASP A 179 -22.76 12.73 1.92
N VAL A 180 -23.42 13.76 1.39
CA VAL A 180 -22.81 14.78 0.53
C VAL A 180 -21.69 15.54 1.26
N ALA A 181 -21.75 15.67 2.59
CA ALA A 181 -20.71 16.33 3.36
C ALA A 181 -19.46 15.45 3.49
N GLU A 182 -19.63 14.15 3.74
CA GLU A 182 -18.52 13.19 3.76
C GLU A 182 -17.90 13.00 2.37
N VAL A 183 -18.71 12.87 1.31
CA VAL A 183 -18.23 12.79 -0.08
C VAL A 183 -17.40 14.03 -0.41
N ARG A 184 -17.85 15.22 -0.02
CA ARG A 184 -17.10 16.47 -0.24
C ARG A 184 -15.79 16.50 0.55
N ALA A 185 -15.78 16.03 1.80
CA ALA A 185 -14.57 15.98 2.62
C ALA A 185 -13.53 15.04 2.02
N VAL A 186 -13.97 13.85 1.59
CA VAL A 186 -13.11 12.86 0.91
C VAL A 186 -12.59 13.42 -0.42
N LYS A 187 -13.47 14.01 -1.24
CA LYS A 187 -13.09 14.67 -2.51
C LYS A 187 -12.02 15.74 -2.26
N SER A 188 -12.20 16.61 -1.27
CA SER A 188 -11.24 17.68 -0.96
C SER A 188 -9.88 17.16 -0.48
N CYS A 189 -9.81 15.92 0.01
CA CYS A 189 -8.56 15.31 0.47
C CYS A 189 -7.82 14.60 -0.67
N LEU A 190 -8.56 14.05 -1.64
CA LEU A 190 -8.01 13.28 -2.76
C LEU A 190 -7.81 14.14 -4.02
N ILE A 191 -8.68 15.13 -4.25
CA ILE A 191 -8.64 16.05 -5.38
C ILE A 191 -8.39 17.44 -4.79
N TYR A 192 -7.15 17.92 -4.95
CA TYR A 192 -6.71 19.24 -4.49
C TYR A 192 -7.53 20.38 -5.12
#